data_AF-A0A6J5UYS3-F1
#
_entry.id   AF-A0A6J5UYS3-F1
#
_cell.length_a   1.000
_cell.length_b   1.000
_cell.length_c   1.000
_cell.angle_alpha   90.00
_cell.angle_beta   90.00
_cell.angle_gamma   90.00
#
_symmetry.space_group_name_H-M   'P 1'
#
loop_
_entity.id
_entity.type
_entity.pdbx_description
1 polymer ?
#
loop_
_entity_poly.entity_id
_entity_poly.type
_entity_poly.pdbx_seq_one_letter_code
_entity_poly.pdbx_strand_id
1 'polypeptide(L)'
;MGEKTYMGSKEGNLLSSQLDPMMSSTIPNQPYLFLRLHLLGARKFIVVGVGPLGCIPFIRAIKLLPSGQCSAEVNELIQGYNTKLNGVLDQLNQELGPDAIFVYANSFDIFMKIIGNYHQYGFEDANEPCCGGYFPPFICFKSSGTNRSSALCADRSKYVFWDAYHPTEAANMIIAKGLLDGDESVSYPINIRELYKYNS
;
A
#
# COMPACT_ATOMS: atom_id res chain seq x y z
N MET A 1 -31.41 11.73 31.94
CA MET A 1 -30.22 12.21 31.21
C MET A 1 -29.06 11.33 31.61
N GLY A 2 -28.70 10.37 30.76
CA GLY A 2 -27.56 9.48 30.97
C GLY A 2 -26.55 9.74 29.87
N GLU A 3 -25.36 10.20 30.25
CA GLU A 3 -24.19 10.33 29.37
C GLU A 3 -23.81 8.95 28.85
N LYS A 4 -23.82 8.80 27.52
CA LYS A 4 -23.11 7.71 26.84
C LYS A 4 -21.67 8.17 26.65
N THR A 5 -20.80 7.79 27.56
CA THR A 5 -19.35 7.92 27.36
C THR A 5 -18.95 6.96 26.25
N TYR A 6 -18.62 7.52 25.08
CA TYR A 6 -17.97 6.78 24.01
C TYR A 6 -16.61 6.29 24.51
N MET A 7 -16.46 4.97 24.64
CA MET A 7 -15.15 4.32 24.74
C MET A 7 -14.46 4.35 23.36
N GLY A 8 -13.98 5.52 22.95
CA GLY A 8 -12.91 5.63 21.96
C GLY A 8 -11.72 6.28 22.66
N SER A 9 -10.53 5.65 22.64
CA SER A 9 -9.20 6.31 22.73
C SER A 9 -8.04 5.48 23.33
N LYS A 10 -8.15 4.18 23.62
CA LYS A 10 -6.96 3.44 24.14
C LYS A 10 -6.39 2.34 23.25
N GLU A 11 -7.20 1.66 22.43
CA GLU A 11 -6.69 0.58 21.57
C GLU A 11 -6.23 1.07 20.19
N GLY A 12 -6.75 2.21 19.71
CA GLY A 12 -6.34 2.82 18.43
C GLY A 12 -4.87 3.23 18.36
N ASN A 13 -4.27 3.57 19.52
CA ASN A 13 -2.89 4.06 19.66
C ASN A 13 -1.81 2.95 19.58
N LEU A 14 -2.15 1.68 19.82
CA LEU A 14 -1.12 0.65 19.99
C LEU A 14 -0.45 0.27 18.66
N LEU A 15 -1.20 0.30 17.56
CA LEU A 15 -0.68 -0.12 16.26
C LEU A 15 0.13 0.99 15.58
N SER A 16 -0.34 2.24 15.64
CA SER A 16 0.41 3.40 15.15
C SER A 16 1.72 3.57 15.91
N SER A 17 1.71 3.38 17.24
CA SER A 17 2.93 3.41 18.08
C SER A 17 3.91 2.28 17.80
N GLN A 18 3.49 1.18 17.16
CA GLN A 18 4.39 0.13 16.67
C GLN A 18 4.90 0.42 15.24
N LEU A 19 4.03 0.92 14.37
CA LEU A 19 4.36 1.22 12.98
C LEU A 19 5.30 2.43 12.85
N ASP A 20 5.13 3.46 13.67
CA ASP A 20 5.91 4.69 13.57
C ASP A 20 7.42 4.47 13.83
N PRO A 21 7.85 3.78 14.90
CA PRO A 21 9.27 3.46 15.09
C PRO A 21 9.86 2.65 13.93
N MET A 22 9.10 1.69 13.38
CA MET A 22 9.55 0.89 12.24
C MET A 22 9.76 1.76 10.99
N MET A 23 8.78 2.60 10.65
CA MET A 23 8.87 3.52 9.50
C MET A 23 9.98 4.56 9.68
N SER A 24 10.09 5.13 10.86
CA SER A 24 11.11 6.12 11.22
C SER A 24 12.54 5.54 11.19
N SER A 25 12.70 4.24 11.48
CA SER A 25 14.00 3.56 11.36
C SER A 25 14.40 3.21 9.92
N THR A 26 13.44 3.14 8.99
CA THR A 26 13.68 2.69 7.61
C THR A 26 14.26 3.81 6.74
N ILE A 27 13.73 5.03 6.85
CA ILE A 27 14.16 6.18 6.01
C ILE A 27 15.67 6.46 6.10
N PRO A 28 16.30 6.52 7.29
CA PRO A 28 17.73 6.81 7.38
C PRO A 28 18.63 5.73 6.76
N ASN A 29 18.12 4.49 6.65
CA ASN A 29 18.89 3.35 6.15
C ASN A 29 18.75 3.14 4.64
N GLN A 30 17.68 3.63 4.02
CA GLN A 30 17.42 3.49 2.58
C GLN A 30 18.51 4.08 1.67
N PRO A 31 19.04 5.30 1.92
CA PRO A 31 20.13 5.86 1.12
C PRO A 31 21.35 4.94 1.05
N TYR A 32 21.73 4.31 2.18
CA TYR A 32 22.87 3.40 2.21
C TYR A 32 22.68 2.18 1.31
N LEU A 33 21.47 1.63 1.26
CA LEU A 33 21.15 0.52 0.35
C LEU A 33 21.23 0.97 -1.12
N PHE A 34 20.65 2.13 -1.44
CA PHE A 34 20.66 2.68 -2.80
C PHE A 34 22.07 3.01 -3.29
N LEU A 35 22.89 3.64 -2.44
CA LEU A 35 24.29 3.93 -2.73
C LEU A 35 25.10 2.64 -2.93
N ARG A 36 24.86 1.59 -2.14
CA ARG A 36 25.51 0.28 -2.36
C ARG A 36 25.14 -0.33 -3.70
N LEU A 37 23.86 -0.33 -4.07
CA LEU A 37 23.42 -0.84 -5.38
C LEU A 37 24.02 0.00 -6.52
N HIS A 38 24.11 1.31 -6.33
CA HIS A 38 24.74 2.21 -7.29
C HIS A 38 26.23 1.91 -7.51
N LEU A 39 26.98 1.68 -6.42
CA LEU A 39 28.38 1.23 -6.47
C LEU A 39 28.55 -0.12 -7.20
N LEU A 40 27.51 -0.96 -7.19
CA LEU A 40 27.47 -2.23 -7.92
C LEU A 40 27.00 -2.09 -9.38
N GLY A 41 26.76 -0.88 -9.87
CA GLY A 41 26.41 -0.62 -11.26
C GLY A 41 24.92 -0.33 -11.52
N ALA A 42 24.07 -0.26 -10.50
CA ALA A 42 22.68 0.17 -10.69
C ALA A 42 22.62 1.67 -11.03
N ARG A 43 21.79 2.01 -12.03
CA ARG A 43 21.70 3.37 -12.60
C ARG A 43 20.27 3.90 -12.68
N LYS A 44 19.29 2.99 -12.73
CA LYS A 44 17.86 3.29 -12.80
C LYS A 44 17.17 2.64 -11.61
N PHE A 45 16.52 3.44 -10.79
CA PHE A 45 15.84 2.97 -9.58
C PHE A 45 14.37 3.35 -9.63
N ILE A 46 13.51 2.38 -9.33
CA ILE A 46 12.07 2.60 -9.11
C ILE A 46 11.83 2.27 -7.64
N VAL A 47 11.36 3.26 -6.90
CA VAL A 47 11.11 3.12 -5.47
C VAL A 47 9.63 3.40 -5.23
N VAL A 48 8.90 2.33 -4.97
CA VAL A 48 7.45 2.37 -4.79
C VAL A 48 7.13 2.80 -3.36
N GLY A 49 6.31 3.84 -3.21
CA GLY A 49 5.76 4.25 -1.91
C GLY A 49 4.89 3.16 -1.30
N VAL A 50 4.64 3.23 0.00
CA VAL A 50 3.79 2.26 0.70
C VAL A 50 2.32 2.58 0.41
N GLY A 51 1.53 1.56 0.08
CA GLY A 51 0.09 1.69 -0.13
C GLY A 51 -0.67 2.04 1.17
N PRO A 52 -1.97 2.40 1.09
CA PRO A 52 -2.81 2.77 2.22
C PRO A 52 -3.05 1.61 3.20
N LEU A 53 -2.09 1.37 4.11
CA LEU A 53 -2.22 0.33 5.13
C LEU A 53 -3.48 0.52 5.98
N GLY A 54 -3.91 1.76 6.23
CA GLY A 54 -5.14 2.03 6.97
C GLY A 54 -6.40 1.40 6.35
N CYS A 55 -6.35 1.02 5.08
CA CYS A 55 -7.47 0.42 4.35
C CYS A 55 -7.40 -1.10 4.19
N ILE A 56 -6.30 -1.77 4.56
CA ILE A 56 -6.24 -3.23 4.39
C ILE A 56 -7.25 -3.93 5.32
N PRO A 57 -7.82 -5.09 4.93
CA PRO A 57 -8.82 -5.76 5.75
C PRO A 57 -8.34 -6.09 7.17
N PHE A 58 -7.05 -6.40 7.35
CA PHE A 58 -6.45 -6.62 8.67
C PHE A 58 -6.65 -5.42 9.60
N ILE A 59 -6.28 -4.21 9.14
CA ILE A 59 -6.36 -2.98 9.94
C ILE A 59 -7.80 -2.63 10.26
N ARG A 60 -8.69 -2.76 9.28
CA ARG A 60 -10.13 -2.55 9.46
C ARG A 60 -10.70 -3.47 10.55
N ALA A 61 -10.31 -4.74 10.53
CA ALA A 61 -10.77 -5.73 11.48
C ALA A 61 -10.25 -5.48 12.90
N ILE A 62 -8.94 -5.27 13.09
CA ILE A 62 -8.37 -5.08 14.45
C ILE A 62 -8.73 -3.74 15.09
N LYS A 63 -9.01 -2.71 14.27
CA LYS A 63 -9.49 -1.41 14.77
C LYS A 63 -11.02 -1.33 14.87
N LEU A 64 -11.74 -2.42 14.59
CA LEU A 64 -13.20 -2.50 14.61
C LEU A 64 -13.85 -1.35 13.81
N LEU A 65 -13.27 -1.03 12.65
CA LEU A 65 -13.74 0.08 11.83
C LEU A 65 -15.09 -0.27 11.19
N PRO A 66 -15.99 0.71 10.99
CA PRO A 66 -17.18 0.52 10.18
C PRO A 66 -16.81 0.05 8.76
N SER A 67 -17.65 -0.78 8.16
CA SER A 67 -17.42 -1.29 6.80
C SER A 67 -17.17 -0.14 5.82
N GLY A 68 -16.15 -0.31 4.97
CA GLY A 68 -15.71 0.71 4.03
C GLY A 68 -14.77 1.78 4.58
N GLN A 69 -14.69 1.97 5.91
CA GLN A 69 -13.80 2.98 6.49
C GLN A 69 -12.35 2.52 6.51
N CYS A 70 -11.43 3.48 6.43
CA CYS A 70 -10.00 3.27 6.62
C CYS A 70 -9.53 3.98 7.89
N SER A 71 -8.45 3.50 8.51
CA SER A 71 -7.82 4.21 9.61
C SER A 71 -7.08 5.45 9.09
N ALA A 72 -7.64 6.64 9.34
CA ALA A 72 -7.01 7.91 8.97
C ALA A 72 -5.61 8.06 9.59
N GLU A 73 -5.48 7.77 10.89
CA GLU A 73 -4.22 7.78 11.62
C GLU A 73 -3.11 6.93 10.96
N VAL A 74 -3.43 5.69 10.56
CA VAL A 74 -2.44 4.83 9.89
C VAL A 74 -2.09 5.38 8.51
N ASN A 75 -3.07 5.89 7.76
CA ASN A 75 -2.83 6.47 6.44
C ASN A 75 -2.06 7.80 6.51
N GLU A 76 -2.23 8.61 7.56
CA GLU A 76 -1.44 9.81 7.81
C GLU A 76 0.03 9.46 8.08
N LEU A 77 0.29 8.44 8.90
CA LEU A 77 1.64 7.94 9.14
C LEU A 77 2.32 7.47 7.83
N ILE A 78 1.59 6.72 7.00
CA ILE A 78 2.08 6.24 5.70
C ILE A 78 2.38 7.41 4.75
N GLN A 79 1.51 8.41 4.66
CA GLN A 79 1.75 9.59 3.83
C GLN A 79 2.97 10.38 4.30
N GLY A 80 3.18 10.49 5.62
CA GLY A 80 4.38 11.09 6.19
C GLY A 80 5.66 10.33 5.82
N TYR A 81 5.63 8.99 5.89
CA TYR A 81 6.73 8.14 5.44
C TYR A 81 7.01 8.32 3.94
N ASN A 82 5.98 8.25 3.10
CA ASN A 82 6.09 8.39 1.64
C ASN A 82 6.64 9.77 1.23
N THR A 83 6.22 10.84 1.92
CA THR A 83 6.75 12.20 1.70
C THR A 83 8.25 12.26 1.99
N LYS A 84 8.69 11.69 3.13
CA LYS A 84 10.12 11.64 3.49
C LYS A 84 10.92 10.80 2.51
N LEU A 85 10.38 9.67 2.08
CA LEU A 85 10.98 8.80 1.07
C LEU A 85 11.21 9.57 -0.23
N ASN A 86 10.19 10.26 -0.74
CA ASN A 86 10.33 11.05 -1.97
C ASN A 86 11.43 12.12 -1.83
N GLY A 87 11.48 12.84 -0.70
CA GLY A 87 12.54 13.82 -0.44
C GLY A 87 13.96 13.22 -0.40
N VAL A 88 14.11 11.99 0.09
CA VAL A 88 15.40 11.27 0.02
C VAL A 88 15.79 10.95 -1.42
N LEU A 89 14.83 10.56 -2.26
CA LEU A 89 15.11 10.27 -3.67
C LEU A 89 15.45 11.54 -4.45
N ASP A 90 14.82 12.66 -4.12
CA ASP A 90 15.17 13.98 -4.68
C ASP A 90 16.60 14.37 -4.34
N GLN A 91 17.03 14.16 -3.09
CA GLN A 91 18.42 14.40 -2.69
C GLN A 91 19.38 13.49 -3.46
N LEU A 92 19.08 12.20 -3.61
CA LEU A 92 19.91 11.28 -4.38
C LEU A 92 19.98 11.64 -5.86
N ASN A 93 18.89 12.12 -6.46
CA ASN A 93 18.88 12.62 -7.83
C ASN A 93 19.77 13.87 -7.99
N GLN A 94 19.83 14.75 -6.98
CA GLN A 94 20.72 15.91 -6.99
C GLN A 94 22.19 15.52 -6.83
N GLU A 95 22.49 14.53 -5.99
CA GLU A 95 23.86 14.09 -5.69
C GLU A 95 24.45 13.19 -6.79
N LEU A 96 23.63 12.31 -7.37
CA LEU A 96 24.09 11.27 -8.30
C LEU A 96 23.68 11.54 -9.76
N GLY A 97 22.83 12.52 -10.02
CA GLY A 97 22.45 12.90 -11.37
C GLY A 97 23.65 13.48 -12.14
N PRO A 98 23.90 13.08 -13.41
CA PRO A 98 23.11 12.18 -14.25
C PRO A 98 23.57 10.70 -14.23
N ASP A 99 24.53 10.31 -13.37
CA ASP A 99 25.00 8.91 -13.30
C ASP A 99 23.87 7.97 -12.85
N ALA A 100 23.03 8.36 -11.89
CA ALA A 100 21.83 7.61 -11.54
C ALA A 100 20.56 8.46 -11.55
N ILE A 101 19.44 7.79 -11.76
CA ILE A 101 18.09 8.37 -11.66
C ILE A 101 17.20 7.49 -10.78
N PHE A 102 16.51 8.14 -9.86
CA PHE A 102 15.56 7.57 -8.92
C PHE A 102 14.17 8.09 -9.26
N VAL A 103 13.24 7.17 -9.46
CA VAL A 103 11.82 7.45 -9.68
C VAL A 103 11.04 7.03 -8.45
N TYR A 104 10.36 7.98 -7.81
CA TYR A 104 9.33 7.69 -6.82
C TYR A 104 8.06 7.25 -7.53
N ALA A 105 7.49 6.12 -7.11
CA ALA A 105 6.27 5.57 -7.69
C ALA A 105 5.16 5.56 -6.62
N ASN A 106 4.17 6.44 -6.77
CA ASN A 106 3.12 6.70 -5.79
C ASN A 106 2.02 5.63 -5.84
N SER A 107 2.25 4.49 -5.20
CA SER A 107 1.24 3.43 -5.10
C SER A 107 0.05 3.84 -4.22
N PHE A 108 0.25 4.75 -3.25
CA PHE A 108 -0.76 5.11 -2.26
C PHE A 108 -2.01 5.69 -2.92
N ASP A 109 -1.84 6.71 -3.77
CA ASP A 109 -2.96 7.40 -4.40
C ASP A 109 -3.66 6.54 -5.45
N ILE A 110 -2.92 5.70 -6.20
CA ILE A 110 -3.53 4.74 -7.12
C ILE A 110 -4.44 3.80 -6.35
N PHE A 111 -3.94 3.24 -5.25
CA PHE A 111 -4.68 2.25 -4.49
C PHE A 111 -5.88 2.87 -3.75
N MET A 112 -5.74 4.09 -3.21
CA MET A 112 -6.86 4.87 -2.67
C MET A 112 -7.93 5.16 -3.75
N LYS A 113 -7.52 5.51 -4.97
CA LYS A 113 -8.44 5.74 -6.09
C LYS A 113 -9.19 4.46 -6.48
N ILE A 114 -8.51 3.31 -6.50
CA ILE A 114 -9.14 2.00 -6.74
C ILE A 114 -10.16 1.72 -5.63
N ILE A 115 -9.79 1.85 -4.36
CA ILE A 115 -10.70 1.58 -3.23
C ILE A 115 -11.91 2.52 -3.25
N GLY A 116 -11.72 3.81 -3.54
CA GLY A 116 -12.80 4.79 -3.59
C GLY A 116 -13.74 4.66 -4.80
N ASN A 117 -13.29 4.02 -5.89
CA ASN A 117 -14.01 3.94 -7.17
C ASN A 117 -14.06 2.51 -7.73
N TYR A 118 -14.01 1.50 -6.87
CA TYR A 118 -13.74 0.10 -7.24
C TYR A 118 -14.66 -0.46 -8.33
N HIS A 119 -15.93 -0.05 -8.36
CA HIS A 119 -16.87 -0.41 -9.43
C HIS A 119 -16.42 0.06 -10.83
N GLN A 120 -15.79 1.23 -10.95
CA GLN A 120 -15.28 1.74 -12.22
C GLN A 120 -14.10 0.91 -12.75
N TYR A 121 -13.43 0.20 -11.85
CA TYR A 121 -12.33 -0.70 -12.15
C TYR A 121 -12.78 -2.16 -12.34
N GLY A 122 -14.10 -2.43 -12.28
CA GLY A 122 -14.66 -3.77 -12.50
C GLY A 122 -14.75 -4.64 -11.25
N PHE A 123 -14.44 -4.09 -10.07
CA PHE A 123 -14.58 -4.77 -8.79
C PHE A 123 -16.00 -4.65 -8.23
N GLU A 124 -16.38 -5.63 -7.41
CA GLU A 124 -17.63 -5.68 -6.65
C GLU A 124 -17.38 -5.49 -5.15
N ASP A 125 -16.16 -5.71 -4.65
CA ASP A 125 -15.81 -5.52 -3.25
C ASP A 125 -14.38 -4.93 -3.08
N ALA A 126 -14.28 -3.85 -2.31
CA ALA A 126 -13.02 -3.19 -1.93
C ALA A 126 -12.76 -3.21 -0.41
N ASN A 127 -13.55 -3.98 0.32
CA ASN A 127 -13.61 -3.99 1.77
C ASN A 127 -13.15 -5.32 2.33
N GLU A 128 -13.76 -6.39 1.85
CA GLU A 128 -13.51 -7.74 2.32
C GLU A 128 -12.43 -8.44 1.47
N PRO A 129 -11.66 -9.37 2.05
CA PRO A 129 -10.73 -10.20 1.29
C PRO A 129 -11.46 -11.31 0.55
N CYS A 130 -11.02 -11.63 -0.67
CA CYS A 130 -11.51 -12.81 -1.38
C CYS A 130 -11.18 -14.12 -0.66
N CYS A 131 -9.96 -14.24 -0.13
CA CYS A 131 -9.40 -15.40 0.57
C CYS A 131 -9.36 -15.05 2.06
N GLY A 132 -10.41 -15.41 2.79
CA GLY A 132 -10.57 -15.03 4.18
C GLY A 132 -11.78 -15.71 4.79
N GLY A 133 -11.72 -15.97 6.09
CA GLY A 133 -12.74 -16.67 6.85
C GLY A 133 -12.87 -16.13 8.27
N TYR A 134 -13.67 -16.82 9.09
CA TYR A 134 -14.19 -16.35 10.38
C TYR A 134 -13.21 -15.52 11.23
N PHE A 135 -13.68 -14.30 11.51
CA PHE A 135 -13.33 -13.37 12.59
C PHE A 135 -12.01 -13.59 13.35
N PRO A 136 -11.02 -12.68 13.22
CA PRO A 136 -10.81 -11.73 12.12
C PRO A 136 -10.15 -12.41 10.90
N PRO A 137 -10.23 -11.82 9.68
CA PRO A 137 -10.07 -12.52 8.41
C PRO A 137 -8.61 -12.83 8.07
N PHE A 138 -7.97 -13.70 8.86
CA PHE A 138 -6.52 -13.88 8.81
C PHE A 138 -6.07 -15.13 8.06
N ILE A 139 -6.95 -16.12 7.87
CA ILE A 139 -6.52 -17.42 7.38
C ILE A 139 -7.45 -17.90 6.28
N CYS A 140 -6.86 -18.19 5.14
CA CYS A 140 -7.52 -18.85 4.03
C CYS A 140 -7.28 -20.37 4.13
N PHE A 141 -8.19 -21.09 4.79
CA PHE A 141 -8.07 -22.55 4.97
C PHE A 141 -9.27 -23.31 4.42
N LYS A 142 -9.01 -24.27 3.53
CA LYS A 142 -10.01 -25.23 3.04
C LYS A 142 -10.01 -26.47 3.94
N SER A 143 -10.86 -26.50 4.97
CA SER A 143 -11.02 -27.71 5.79
C SER A 143 -11.92 -28.73 5.09
N SER A 144 -11.54 -30.00 5.14
CA SER A 144 -12.20 -31.15 4.51
C SER A 144 -13.51 -31.59 5.18
N GLY A 145 -14.01 -30.87 6.19
CA GLY A 145 -15.25 -31.18 6.92
C GLY A 145 -16.47 -30.44 6.36
N THR A 146 -17.56 -31.19 6.16
CA THR A 146 -18.81 -30.92 5.41
C THR A 146 -19.70 -29.77 5.88
N ASN A 147 -19.18 -28.70 6.49
CA ASN A 147 -20.04 -27.59 6.92
C ASN A 147 -19.33 -26.23 7.02
N ARG A 148 -18.80 -25.72 5.90
CA ARG A 148 -18.14 -24.41 5.85
C ARG A 148 -18.35 -23.76 4.49
N SER A 149 -19.20 -22.73 4.41
CA SER A 149 -19.21 -21.77 3.30
C SER A 149 -17.77 -21.35 3.03
N SER A 150 -17.28 -21.59 1.81
CA SER A 150 -15.87 -21.54 1.48
C SER A 150 -15.24 -20.19 1.84
N ALA A 151 -14.12 -20.22 2.58
CA ALA A 151 -13.25 -19.08 2.91
C ALA A 151 -12.51 -18.51 1.69
N LEU A 152 -13.16 -18.54 0.53
CA LEU A 152 -12.65 -18.20 -0.77
C LEU A 152 -13.82 -17.74 -1.64
N CYS A 153 -13.69 -16.56 -2.23
CA CYS A 153 -14.68 -15.98 -3.14
C CYS A 153 -14.75 -16.75 -4.46
N ALA A 154 -15.87 -16.63 -5.17
CA ALA A 154 -16.09 -17.32 -6.45
C ALA A 154 -15.24 -16.72 -7.59
N ASP A 155 -15.11 -15.39 -7.63
CA ASP A 155 -14.38 -14.66 -8.66
C ASP A 155 -13.39 -13.66 -8.05
N ARG A 156 -12.10 -14.00 -8.14
CA ARG A 156 -10.99 -13.19 -7.59
C ARG A 156 -10.83 -11.85 -8.30
N SER A 157 -11.30 -11.75 -9.55
CA SER A 157 -11.21 -10.52 -10.34
C SER A 157 -12.15 -9.43 -9.83
N LYS A 158 -13.13 -9.80 -8.99
CA LYS A 158 -14.14 -8.90 -8.42
C LYS A 158 -13.75 -8.31 -7.07
N TYR A 159 -12.61 -8.69 -6.50
CA TYR A 159 -12.15 -8.20 -5.21
C TYR A 159 -10.89 -7.36 -5.36
N VAL A 160 -10.80 -6.25 -4.63
CA VAL A 160 -9.54 -5.49 -4.54
C VAL A 160 -8.51 -6.25 -3.72
N PHE A 161 -8.94 -6.91 -2.63
CA PHE A 161 -8.05 -7.63 -1.70
C PHE A 161 -8.12 -9.14 -1.88
N TRP A 162 -6.95 -9.77 -1.95
CA TRP A 162 -6.80 -11.22 -1.96
C TRP A 162 -6.97 -11.77 -0.55
N ASP A 163 -6.20 -11.27 0.41
CA ASP A 163 -6.23 -11.70 1.81
C ASP A 163 -6.29 -10.47 2.73
N ALA A 164 -6.03 -10.65 4.03
CA ALA A 164 -6.07 -9.58 5.02
C ALA A 164 -5.10 -8.40 4.74
N TYR A 165 -4.11 -8.60 3.87
CA TYR A 165 -3.00 -7.69 3.64
C TYR A 165 -2.85 -7.29 2.18
N HIS A 166 -3.01 -8.24 1.25
CA HIS A 166 -2.52 -8.11 -0.11
C HIS A 166 -3.62 -7.83 -1.14
N PRO A 167 -3.34 -7.03 -2.19
CA PRO A 167 -4.21 -6.92 -3.37
C PRO A 167 -4.38 -8.25 -4.11
N THR A 168 -5.48 -8.39 -4.85
CA THR A 168 -5.64 -9.42 -5.88
C THR A 168 -4.72 -9.17 -7.07
N GLU A 169 -4.53 -10.20 -7.90
CA GLU A 169 -3.87 -10.06 -9.21
C GLU A 169 -4.54 -8.97 -10.06
N ALA A 170 -5.87 -8.94 -10.11
CA ALA A 170 -6.62 -7.94 -10.87
C ALA A 170 -6.33 -6.51 -10.39
N ALA A 171 -6.27 -6.29 -9.07
CA ALA A 171 -5.87 -5.00 -8.52
C ALA A 171 -4.41 -4.67 -8.85
N ASN A 172 -3.49 -5.62 -8.70
CA ASN A 172 -2.08 -5.42 -9.03
C ASN A 172 -1.85 -5.06 -10.50
N MET A 173 -2.61 -5.64 -11.44
CA MET A 173 -2.51 -5.30 -12.86
C MET A 173 -2.89 -3.84 -13.14
N ILE A 174 -3.90 -3.31 -12.45
CA ILE A 174 -4.32 -1.92 -12.58
C ILE A 174 -3.29 -0.98 -11.95
N ILE A 175 -2.77 -1.32 -10.77
CA ILE A 175 -1.71 -0.56 -10.10
C ILE A 175 -0.46 -0.50 -10.97
N ALA A 176 0.01 -1.64 -11.48
CA ALA A 176 1.18 -1.73 -12.32
C ALA A 176 1.03 -0.86 -13.58
N LYS A 177 -0.13 -0.90 -14.24
CA LYS A 177 -0.40 -0.02 -15.40
C LYS A 177 -0.36 1.46 -15.02
N GLY A 178 -0.92 1.82 -13.86
CA GLY A 178 -0.85 3.18 -13.32
C GLY A 178 0.59 3.65 -13.12
N LEU A 179 1.43 2.83 -12.48
CA LEU A 179 2.84 3.17 -12.25
C LEU A 179 3.68 3.20 -13.53
N LEU A 180 3.33 2.36 -14.53
CA LEU A 180 4.05 2.32 -15.80
C LEU A 180 3.84 3.58 -16.65
N ASP A 181 2.58 4.04 -16.71
CA ASP A 181 2.10 5.01 -17.71
C ASP A 181 1.50 6.28 -17.10
N GLY A 182 1.54 6.42 -15.78
CA GLY A 182 1.01 7.57 -15.06
C GLY A 182 1.77 8.87 -15.35
N ASP A 183 1.14 9.99 -15.00
CA ASP A 183 1.77 11.31 -15.06
C ASP A 183 2.67 11.56 -13.82
N GLU A 184 3.22 12.76 -13.71
CA GLU A 184 4.11 13.16 -12.62
C GLU A 184 3.47 13.06 -11.21
N SER A 185 2.14 13.04 -11.11
CA SER A 185 1.46 12.83 -9.83
C SER A 185 1.53 11.37 -9.35
N VAL A 186 1.73 10.45 -10.30
CA VAL A 186 1.83 9.00 -10.07
C VAL A 186 3.28 8.53 -10.01
N SER A 187 4.17 9.10 -10.82
CA SER A 187 5.58 8.77 -10.82
C SER A 187 6.43 9.98 -11.15
N TYR A 188 7.43 10.25 -10.31
CA TYR A 188 8.24 11.46 -10.38
C TYR A 188 9.73 11.12 -10.28
N PRO A 189 10.63 11.76 -11.06
CA PRO A 189 10.38 12.87 -12.00
C PRO A 189 9.87 12.45 -13.38
N ILE A 190 9.87 11.14 -13.69
CA ILE A 190 9.38 10.56 -14.94
C ILE A 190 8.67 9.25 -14.63
N ASN A 191 7.82 8.76 -15.54
CA ASN A 191 7.20 7.44 -15.36
C ASN A 191 8.17 6.29 -15.65
N ILE A 192 7.79 5.07 -15.27
CA ILE A 192 8.65 3.90 -15.43
C ILE A 192 8.93 3.60 -16.91
N ARG A 193 7.98 3.87 -17.81
CA ARG A 193 8.18 3.65 -19.25
C ARG A 193 9.19 4.63 -19.85
N GLU A 194 9.20 5.87 -19.38
CA GLU A 194 10.21 6.88 -19.72
C GLU A 194 11.57 6.51 -19.13
N LEU A 195 11.60 6.09 -17.87
CA LEU A 195 12.82 5.61 -17.21
C LEU A 195 13.48 4.45 -17.98
N TYR A 196 12.68 3.51 -18.49
CA TYR A 196 13.18 2.43 -19.35
C TYR A 196 13.99 2.96 -20.55
N LYS A 197 13.53 4.07 -21.16
CA LYS A 197 14.19 4.72 -22.32
C LYS A 197 15.27 5.74 -21.93
N TYR A 198 15.35 6.11 -20.66
CA TYR A 198 16.28 7.14 -20.18
C TYR A 198 17.74 6.74 -20.44
N ASN A 199 18.52 7.63 -21.07
CA ASN A 199 19.93 7.40 -21.43
C ASN A 199 20.20 6.04 -22.13
N SER A 200 19.24 5.57 -22.93
CA SER A 200 19.31 4.33 -23.72
C SER A 200 19.56 4.61 -25.19
#